data_AF-A0A2S0IDA1-F1
#
_entry.id   AF-A0A2S0IDA1-F1
#
_cell.length_a   1.000
_cell.length_b   1.000
_cell.length_c   1.000
_cell.angle_alpha   90.00
_cell.angle_beta   90.00
_cell.angle_gamma   90.00
#
_symmetry.space_group_name_H-M   'P 1'
#
loop_
_entity.id
_entity.type
_entity.pdbx_description
1 polymer ?
#
loop_
_entity_poly.entity_id
_entity_poly.type
_entity_poly.pdbx_seq_one_letter_code
_entity_poly.pdbx_strand_id
1 'polypeptide(L)'
;MEDWIGKTVGEVLDLCQTRYADVTMVDEPPGKLRAIELDCVARVPVSRFVLEFDYRPDLFSAARHWPEALVGAQRITAVRNAAEPQAYP
;
A
#
# COMPACT_ATOMS: atom_id res chain seq x y z
N MET A 1 4.43 6.74 -14.75
CA MET A 1 4.49 5.81 -13.60
C MET A 1 4.91 6.65 -12.41
N GLU A 2 4.15 6.61 -11.32
CA GLU A 2 4.34 7.54 -10.20
C GLU A 2 5.67 7.31 -9.50
N ASP A 3 6.37 8.40 -9.18
CA ASP A 3 7.70 8.42 -8.54
C ASP A 3 7.63 8.09 -7.03
N TRP A 4 6.88 7.03 -6.70
CA TRP A 4 6.71 6.55 -5.32
C TRP A 4 7.58 5.34 -5.01
N ILE A 5 8.13 4.69 -6.02
CA ILE A 5 9.08 3.58 -5.84
C ILE A 5 10.29 4.09 -5.07
N GLY A 6 10.67 3.38 -4.01
CA GLY A 6 11.75 3.76 -3.10
C GLY A 6 11.35 4.68 -1.95
N LYS A 7 10.16 5.30 -2.01
CA LYS A 7 9.57 6.01 -0.87
C LYS A 7 8.98 5.02 0.13
N THR A 8 8.82 5.47 1.36
CA THR A 8 8.08 4.73 2.38
C THR A 8 6.57 4.90 2.18
N VAL A 9 5.79 3.93 2.66
CA VAL A 9 4.33 4.03 2.69
C VAL A 9 3.88 5.29 3.43
N GLY A 10 4.51 5.61 4.56
CA GLY A 10 4.16 6.81 5.34
C GLY A 10 4.34 8.11 4.54
N GLU A 11 5.41 8.21 3.75
CA GLU A 11 5.61 9.37 2.84
C GLU A 11 4.51 9.46 1.78
N VAL A 12 4.06 8.33 1.23
CA VAL A 12 3.00 8.35 0.21
C VAL A 12 1.64 8.68 0.80
N LEU A 13 1.34 8.20 2.01
CA LEU A 13 0.11 8.57 2.72
C LEU A 13 0.06 10.08 2.99
N ASP A 14 1.19 10.69 3.40
CA ASP A 14 1.29 12.14 3.58
C ASP A 14 1.08 12.90 2.26
N LEU A 15 1.76 12.47 1.17
CA LEU A 15 1.59 13.05 -0.16
C LEU A 15 0.16 12.95 -0.69
N CYS A 16 -0.51 11.84 -0.42
CA CYS A 16 -1.89 11.60 -0.83
C CYS A 16 -2.93 12.21 0.10
N GLN A 17 -2.50 12.74 1.27
CA GLN A 17 -3.36 13.24 2.34
C GLN A 17 -4.36 12.16 2.83
N THR A 18 -3.93 10.90 2.84
CA THR A 18 -4.73 9.73 3.24
C THR A 18 -4.33 9.30 4.64
N ARG A 19 -5.31 9.09 5.54
CA ARG A 19 -5.01 8.60 6.90
C ARG A 19 -4.79 7.10 6.86
N TYR A 20 -3.97 6.59 7.79
CA TYR A 20 -3.73 5.16 7.92
C TYR A 20 -5.04 4.34 8.12
N ALA A 21 -6.02 4.90 8.83
CA ALA A 21 -7.32 4.27 9.05
C ALA A 21 -8.14 4.07 7.76
N ASP A 22 -7.84 4.81 6.70
CA ASP A 22 -8.51 4.73 5.40
C ASP A 22 -7.77 3.78 4.43
N VAL A 23 -6.66 3.18 4.87
CA VAL A 23 -5.86 2.24 4.09
C VAL A 23 -6.40 0.83 4.24
N THR A 24 -6.55 0.13 3.12
CA THR A 24 -6.91 -1.29 3.13
C THR A 24 -5.65 -2.16 3.08
N MET A 25 -5.53 -3.09 4.02
CA MET A 25 -4.41 -4.02 4.09
C MET A 25 -4.62 -5.17 3.09
N VAL A 26 -3.63 -5.44 2.24
CA VAL A 26 -3.66 -6.55 1.29
C VAL A 26 -2.68 -7.62 1.75
N ASP A 27 -3.23 -8.71 2.27
CA ASP A 27 -2.44 -9.85 2.74
C ASP A 27 -2.58 -11.08 1.84
N GLU A 28 -1.54 -11.91 1.84
CA GLU A 28 -1.55 -13.23 1.23
C GLU A 28 -1.57 -14.34 2.31
N PRO A 29 -2.23 -15.49 2.06
CA PRO A 29 -2.15 -16.64 2.95
C PRO A 29 -0.67 -17.01 3.21
N PRO A 30 -0.24 -17.25 4.47
CA PRO A 30 -1.04 -17.51 5.67
C PRO A 30 -1.39 -16.30 6.56
N GLY A 31 -1.39 -15.07 6.03
CA GLY A 31 -1.64 -13.83 6.80
C GLY A 31 -0.45 -12.89 6.77
N LYS A 32 0.17 -12.74 5.61
CA LYS A 32 1.35 -11.90 5.41
C LYS A 32 0.97 -10.65 4.65
N LEU A 33 1.29 -9.48 5.20
CA LEU A 33 1.08 -8.24 4.48
C LEU A 33 2.00 -8.17 3.26
N ARG A 34 1.41 -7.91 2.10
CA ARG A 34 2.09 -7.81 0.81
C ARG A 34 2.01 -6.41 0.23
N ALA A 35 0.86 -5.77 0.42
CA ALA A 35 0.59 -4.47 -0.14
C ALA A 35 -0.41 -3.71 0.74
N ILE A 36 -0.58 -2.44 0.41
CA ILE A 36 -1.69 -1.64 0.88
C ILE A 36 -2.44 -1.03 -0.30
N GLU A 37 -3.74 -0.83 -0.13
CA GLU A 37 -4.57 -0.08 -1.06
C GLU A 37 -4.99 1.24 -0.40
N LEU A 38 -4.89 2.33 -1.15
CA LEU A 38 -5.24 3.67 -0.69
C LEU A 38 -5.92 4.48 -1.78
N ASP A 39 -6.81 5.38 -1.36
CA ASP A 39 -7.40 6.40 -2.23
C ASP A 39 -6.62 7.71 -2.06
N CYS A 40 -6.00 8.19 -3.15
CA CYS A 40 -5.18 9.40 -3.12
C CYS A 40 -6.05 10.65 -3.25
N VAL A 41 -6.44 11.25 -2.11
CA VAL A 41 -7.41 12.36 -2.07
C VAL A 41 -6.82 13.69 -2.52
N ALA A 42 -5.49 13.84 -2.47
CA ALA A 42 -4.79 15.00 -3.01
C ALA A 42 -4.92 15.14 -4.55
N ARG A 43 -5.48 14.14 -5.24
CA ARG A 43 -5.71 14.16 -6.69
C ARG A 43 -7.19 14.28 -7.03
N VAL A 44 -7.45 14.98 -8.14
CA VAL A 44 -8.80 15.15 -8.69
C VAL A 44 -8.77 14.71 -10.17
N PRO A 45 -9.53 13.65 -10.55
CA PRO A 45 -10.35 12.81 -9.69
C PRO A 45 -9.52 11.94 -8.73
N VAL A 46 -10.12 11.58 -7.59
CA VAL A 46 -9.53 10.64 -6.63
C VAL A 46 -9.20 9.35 -7.37
N SER A 47 -7.95 8.90 -7.23
CA SER A 47 -7.44 7.68 -7.86
C SER A 47 -6.98 6.70 -6.80
N ARG A 48 -7.30 5.43 -7.02
CA ARG A 48 -6.97 4.34 -6.10
C ARG A 48 -5.70 3.63 -6.52
N PHE A 49 -4.81 3.40 -5.56
CA PHE A 49 -3.52 2.77 -5.80
C PHE A 49 -3.28 1.60 -4.86
N VAL A 50 -2.62 0.58 -5.40
CA VAL A 50 -2.06 -0.53 -4.64
C VAL A 50 -0.55 -0.34 -4.58
N LEU A 51 -0.01 -0.24 -3.38
CA LEU A 51 1.41 -0.12 -3.11
C LEU A 51 1.95 -1.46 -2.62
N GLU A 52 2.75 -2.12 -3.45
CA GLU A 52 3.47 -3.34 -3.06
C GLU A 52 4.82 -2.96 -2.45
N PHE A 53 5.28 -3.77 -1.51
CA PHE A 53 6.59 -3.62 -0.85
C PHE A 53 7.28 -4.97 -0.72
N ASP A 54 8.58 -4.93 -0.40
CA ASP A 54 9.40 -6.12 -0.30
C ASP A 54 8.89 -7.12 0.74
N TYR A 55 9.12 -8.39 0.45
CA TYR A 55 8.83 -9.46 1.38
C TYR A 55 9.73 -9.34 2.61
N ARG A 56 9.13 -9.13 3.79
CA ARG A 56 9.82 -9.20 5.07
C ARG A 56 9.12 -10.13 6.07
N PRO A 57 9.87 -10.84 6.93
CA PRO A 57 9.29 -11.76 7.91
C PRO A 57 8.44 -11.05 8.97
N ASP A 58 8.78 -9.81 9.32
CA ASP A 58 8.04 -8.94 10.25
C ASP A 58 6.64 -8.53 9.75
N LEU A 59 6.33 -8.79 8.48
CA LEU A 59 5.01 -8.54 7.90
C LEU A 59 4.03 -9.71 8.08
N PHE A 60 4.45 -10.80 8.73
CA PHE A 60 3.53 -11.88 9.06
C PHE A 60 2.73 -11.56 10.32
N SER A 61 1.41 -11.69 10.24
CA SER A 61 0.53 -11.54 11.41
C SER A 61 -0.65 -12.50 11.33
N ALA A 62 -0.69 -13.46 12.26
CA ALA A 62 -1.83 -14.37 12.41
C ALA A 62 -3.16 -13.63 12.70
N ALA A 63 -3.10 -12.49 13.39
CA ALA A 63 -4.26 -11.65 13.70
C ALA A 63 -4.66 -10.70 12.55
N ARG A 64 -3.93 -10.71 11.42
CA ARG A 64 -4.09 -9.76 10.30
C ARG A 64 -4.14 -8.30 10.74
N HIS A 65 -3.29 -7.94 11.70
CA HIS A 65 -3.20 -6.60 12.26
C HIS A 65 -1.75 -6.13 12.20
N TRP A 66 -1.53 -5.00 11.53
CA TRP A 66 -0.21 -4.40 11.38
C TRP A 66 -0.23 -2.99 11.97
N PRO A 67 0.74 -2.61 12.82
CA PRO A 67 0.82 -1.24 13.32
C PRO A 67 1.17 -0.23 12.23
N GLU A 68 0.67 0.99 12.34
CA GLU A 68 0.99 2.09 11.42
C GLU A 68 2.49 2.30 11.28
N ALA A 69 3.25 2.28 12.38
CA ALA A 69 4.70 2.44 12.33
C ALA A 69 5.41 1.34 11.52
N LEU A 70 4.89 0.10 11.54
CA LEU A 70 5.43 -1.02 10.77
C LEU A 70 5.11 -0.85 9.29
N VAL A 71 3.85 -0.57 8.96
CA VAL A 71 3.39 -0.43 7.58
C VAL A 71 3.98 0.82 6.94
N GLY A 72 3.96 1.94 7.66
CA GLY A 72 4.51 3.23 7.24
C GLY A 72 6.00 3.18 6.94
N ALA A 73 6.76 2.29 7.56
CA ALA A 73 8.19 2.11 7.31
C ALA A 73 8.50 1.25 6.07
N GLN A 74 7.51 0.59 5.47
CA GLN A 74 7.75 -0.27 4.32
C GLN A 74 8.09 0.56 3.09
N ARG A 75 9.14 0.16 2.37
CA ARG A 75 9.54 0.79 1.12
C ARG A 75 8.77 0.22 -0.04
N ILE A 76 8.20 1.10 -0.84
CA ILE A 76 7.39 0.76 -2.00
C ILE A 76 8.30 0.26 -3.11
N THR A 77 7.98 -0.91 -3.64
CA THR A 77 8.70 -1.55 -4.74
C THR A 77 7.91 -1.56 -6.03
N ALA A 78 6.57 -1.54 -5.94
CA ALA A 78 5.70 -1.38 -7.10
C ALA A 78 4.43 -0.59 -6.74
N VAL A 79 3.90 0.12 -7.73
CA VAL A 79 2.66 0.88 -7.65
C VAL A 79 1.75 0.42 -8.77
N ARG A 80 0.50 0.11 -8.45
CA ARG A 80 -0.53 -0.25 -9.45
C ARG A 80 -1.74 0.64 -9.26
N ASN A 81 -2.35 1.08 -10.36
CA ASN A 81 -3.64 1.75 -10.30
C ASN A 81 -4.74 0.69 -10.20
N ALA A 82 -5.60 0.78 -9.17
CA ALA A 82 -6.66 -0.20 -8.97
C ALA A 82 -7.85 -0.03 -9.95
N ALA A 83 -7.91 1.09 -10.68
CA ALA A 83 -8.93 1.34 -11.69
C ALA A 83 -8.60 0.71 -13.06
N GLU A 84 -7.37 0.24 -13.27
CA GLU A 84 -7.02 -0.48 -14.49
C GLU A 84 -7.42 -1.96 -14.32
N PRO A 85 -8.33 -2.50 -15.16
CA PRO A 85 -8.61 -3.93 -15.12
C PRO A 85 -7.29 -4.67 -15.40
N GLN A 86 -6.91 -5.57 -14.50
CA GLN A 86 -5.81 -6.50 -14.75
C GLN A 86 -6.14 -7.27 -16.04
N ALA A 87 -5.50 -6.88 -17.13
CA ALA A 87 -5.41 -7.71 -18.32
C ALA A 87 -4.55 -8.91 -17.93
N TYR A 88 -5.19 -9.96 -17.41
CA TYR A 88 -4.58 -11.28 -17.35
C TYR A 88 -4.39 -11.77 -18.80
N PRO A 89 -3.18 -12.17 -19.21
CA PRO A 89 -2.99 -12.89 -20.46
C PRO A 89 -3.59 -14.29 -20.42
#